data_AF-A0A9P5MQF2-F1
#
_entry.id   AF-A0A9P5MQF2-F1
#
_cell.length_a   1.000
_cell.length_b   1.000
_cell.length_c   1.000
_cell.angle_alpha   90.00
_cell.angle_beta   90.00
_cell.angle_gamma   90.00
#
_symmetry.space_group_name_H-M   'P 1'
#
loop_
_entity.id
_entity.type
_entity.pdbx_description
1 polymer ?
#
loop_
_entity_poly.entity_id
_entity_poly.type
_entity_poly.pdbx_seq_one_letter_code
_entity_poly.pdbx_strand_id
1 'polypeptide(L)' 'MAAGIRQVEVVHALLEHGANTGAKDNQGYTPFHIASANGDDEVMKLLSEDVAKGVL' A
#
# COMPACT_ATOMS: atom_id res chain seq x y z
N MET A 1 -7.94 7.36 -18.70
CA MET A 1 -8.36 7.54 -17.29
C MET A 1 -8.82 6.20 -16.76
N ALA A 2 -7.94 5.40 -16.12
CA ALA A 2 -8.30 4.12 -15.47
C ALA A 2 -7.19 3.60 -14.51
N ALA A 3 -6.26 4.46 -14.08
CA ALA A 3 -5.07 4.01 -13.34
C ALA A 3 -5.28 3.97 -11.80
N GLY A 4 -6.13 4.83 -11.25
CA GLY A 4 -6.32 4.94 -9.79
C GLY A 4 -7.17 3.81 -9.19
N ILE A 5 -8.37 3.57 -9.73
CA ILE A 5 -9.34 2.60 -9.17
C ILE A 5 -8.75 1.18 -9.16
N ARG A 6 -8.04 0.80 -10.24
CA ARG A 6 -7.40 -0.51 -10.37
C ARG A 6 -6.26 -0.73 -9.37
N GLN A 7 -5.56 0.30 -8.94
CA GLN A 7 -4.46 0.14 -7.99
C GLN A 7 -4.98 -0.05 -6.57
N VAL A 8 -6.03 0.68 -6.17
CA VAL A 8 -6.65 0.57 -4.85
C VAL A 8 -7.20 -0.84 -4.62
N GLU A 9 -7.95 -1.41 -5.57
CA GLU A 9 -8.50 -2.77 -5.47
C GLU A 9 -7.41 -3.85 -5.40
N VAL A 10 -6.31 -3.68 -6.13
CA VAL A 10 -5.17 -4.59 -6.09
C VAL A 10 -4.48 -4.53 -4.74
N VAL A 11 -4.27 -3.33 -4.19
CA VAL A 11 -3.71 -3.15 -2.84
C VAL A 11 -4.64 -3.76 -1.80
N HIS A 12 -5.95 -3.55 -1.90
CA HIS A 12 -6.93 -4.15 -0.99
C HIS A 12 -6.86 -5.69 -1.00
N ALA A 13 -6.85 -6.30 -2.19
CA ALA A 13 -6.76 -7.74 -2.32
C ALA A 13 -5.43 -8.29 -1.77
N LEU A 14 -4.31 -7.59 -2.00
CA LEU A 14 -3.00 -7.94 -1.45
C LEU A 14 -3.02 -7.90 0.09
N LEU A 15 -3.55 -6.83 0.67
CA LEU A 15 -3.70 -6.67 2.13
C LEU A 15 -4.54 -7.79 2.74
N GLU A 16 -5.68 -8.11 2.14
CA GLU A 16 -6.54 -9.21 2.61
C GLU A 16 -5.85 -10.58 2.57
N HIS A 17 -4.89 -10.77 1.66
CA HIS A 17 -4.10 -11.99 1.57
C HIS A 17 -2.86 -11.99 2.49
N GLY A 18 -2.73 -11.01 3.39
CA GLY A 18 -1.62 -10.89 4.33
C GLY A 18 -0.34 -10.35 3.70
N ALA A 19 -0.44 -9.56 2.63
CA ALA A 19 0.72 -8.90 2.06
C ALA A 19 1.37 -7.97 3.09
N ASN A 20 2.67 -8.14 3.27
CA ASN A 20 3.44 -7.32 4.20
C ASN A 20 3.62 -5.90 3.64
N THR A 21 2.88 -4.94 4.17
CA THR A 21 2.99 -3.51 3.82
C THR A 21 4.30 -2.85 4.25
N GLY A 22 5.04 -3.48 5.16
CA GLY A 22 6.38 -3.10 5.55
C GLY A 22 7.48 -3.66 4.64
N ALA A 23 7.15 -4.50 3.67
CA ALA A 23 8.13 -5.05 2.73
C ALA A 23 8.73 -3.92 1.89
N LYS A 24 10.06 -3.93 1.78
CA LYS A 24 10.80 -2.98 0.95
C LYS A 24 11.09 -3.60 -0.41
N ASP A 25 10.98 -2.81 -1.46
CA ASP A 25 11.47 -3.18 -2.77
C ASP A 25 13.02 -3.18 -2.81
N ASN A 26 13.58 -3.50 -3.98
CA ASN A 26 15.04 -3.53 -4.19
C ASN A 26 15.73 -2.17 -4.00
N GLN A 27 14.97 -1.08 -3.93
CA GLN A 27 15.45 0.28 -3.68
C GLN A 27 15.22 0.73 -2.23
N GLY A 28 14.61 -0.10 -1.38
CA GLY A 28 14.31 0.23 0.00
C GLY A 28 12.96 0.93 0.21
N TYR A 29 12.13 1.05 -0.82
CA TYR A 29 10.82 1.68 -0.75
C TYR A 29 9.75 0.70 -0.29
N THR A 30 8.93 1.13 0.67
CA THR A 30 7.70 0.42 1.02
C THR A 30 6.59 0.81 0.03
N PRO A 31 5.53 -0.01 -0.09
CA PRO A 31 4.31 0.39 -0.77
C PRO A 31 3.80 1.79 -0.38
N PHE A 32 4.02 2.19 0.88
CA PHE A 32 3.65 3.52 1.37
C PHE A 32 4.47 4.64 0.72
N HIS A 33 5.79 4.48 0.57
CA HIS A 33 6.62 5.46 -0.14
C HIS A 33 6.18 5.61 -1.60
N ILE A 34 5.83 4.49 -2.25
CA ILE A 34 5.37 4.50 -3.64
C ILE A 34 4.02 5.22 -3.77
N ALA A 35 3.06 4.92 -2.88
CA ALA A 35 1.77 5.60 -2.84
C ALA A 35 1.91 7.10 -2.55
N SER A 36 2.80 7.47 -1.63
CA SER A 36 3.10 8.87 -1.31
C SER A 36 3.74 9.62 -2.47
N ALA A 37 4.63 8.98 -3.23
CA ALA A 37 5.23 9.57 -4.42
C ALA A 37 4.21 9.75 -5.56
N ASN A 38 3.21 8.88 -5.64
CA ASN A 38 2.15 8.96 -6.65
C ASN A 38 0.99 9.90 -6.25
N GLY A 39 0.90 10.30 -4.98
CA GLY A 39 -0.23 11.09 -4.46
C GLY A 39 -1.53 10.29 -4.33
N ASP A 40 -1.43 8.96 -4.19
CA ASP A 40 -2.59 8.07 -4.02
C ASP A 40 -3.02 8.05 -2.54
N ASP A 41 -3.70 9.10 -2.10
CA ASP A 41 -4.18 9.29 -0.72
C ASP A 41 -5.00 8.10 -0.20
N GLU A 42 -5.77 7.44 -1.09
CA GLU A 42 -6.59 6.28 -0.75
C GLU A 42 -5.73 5.05 -0.42
N VAL A 43 -4.72 4.77 -1.24
CA VAL A 43 -3.73 3.72 -0.99
C VAL A 43 -2.92 4.03 0.26
N MET A 44 -2.54 5.30 0.47
CA MET A 44 -1.82 5.72 1.68
C MET A 44 -2.63 5.48 2.96
N LYS A 45 -3.95 5.73 2.95
CA LYS A 45 -4.82 5.44 4.09
C LYS A 45 -4.89 3.95 4.39
N LEU A 46 -5.11 3.12 3.37
CA LEU A 46 -5.15 1.66 3.52
C LEU A 46 -3.86 1.09 4.08
N LEU A 47 -2.72 1.55 3.58
CA LEU A 47 -1.41 1.13 4.05
C LEU A 47 -1.11 1.64 5.48
N SER A 48 -1.58 2.84 5.84
CA SER A 48 -1.44 3.37 7.21
C SER A 48 -2.21 2.57 8.24
N GLU A 49 -3.40 2.09 7.88
CA GLU A 49 -4.22 1.23 8.74
C GLU A 49 -3.63 -0.18 8.92
N ASP A 50 -2.95 -0.69 7.89
CA ASP A 50 -2.31 -2.01 7.95
C ASP A 50 -0.97 -1.99 8.70
N VAL A 51 -0.13 -0.96 8.50
CA VAL A 51 1.10 -0.75 9.28
C VAL A 51 0.80 -0.67 10.79
N ALA A 52 -0.36 -0.13 11.18
CA ALA A 52 -0.80 -0.10 12.58
C ALA A 52 -1.20 -1.47 13.14
N LYS A 53 -1.52 -2.46 12.30
CA LYS A 53 -1.87 -3.83 12.71
C LYS A 53 -0.65 -4.77 12.77
N GLY A 54 0.44 -4.42 12.09
CA GLY A 54 1.70 -5.20 12.06
C GLY A 54 2.64 -5.01 13.27
N VAL A 55 2.21 -4.29 14.31
CA VAL A 55 2.94 -4.15 15.58
C VAL A 55 2.19 -4.89 16.68
N LEU A 56 2.16 -6.22 16.60
CA LEU A 56 1.93 -7.15 17.72
C LEU A 56 2.82 -8.39 17.53
#